data_AF-Q9EVM1-F1
#
_entry.id   AF-Q9EVM1-F1
#
_cell.length_a   1.000
_cell.length_b   1.000
_cell.length_c   1.000
_cell.angle_alpha   90.00
_cell.angle_beta   90.00
_cell.angle_gamma   90.00
#
_symmetry.space_group_name_H-M   'P 1'
#
loop_
_entity.id
_entity.type
_entity.pdbx_description
1 polymer ?
#
loop_
_entity_poly.entity_id
_entity_poly.type
_entity_poly.pdbx_seq_one_letter_code
_entity_poly.pdbx_strand_id
1 'polypeptide(L)'
;HKWNVFQDVREARELLGATDRSLSILNALLSFHPETTLSGGGELIVWPSNEQLAARANGMPATTLRRHIAVLVDCGLVIRRDSPNGKRFARKGRGGEVEQAYGFDLSPIVARAEEFKELADAVRREKKAFRVAKEQFTILRRGIVKLIELGITERVPGNWVRIQESYQALVSGLPRSAPRQLVEDVCVDLHAICSE
;
A
#
# COMPACT_ATOMS: atom_id res chain seq x y z
N HIS A 1 10.88 15.56 -2.21
CA HIS A 1 11.32 15.19 -0.84
C HIS A 1 11.25 13.67 -0.71
N LYS A 2 12.35 12.99 -0.35
CA LYS A 2 12.45 11.51 -0.41
C LYS A 2 11.41 10.77 0.43
N TRP A 3 11.01 11.37 1.56
CA TRP A 3 10.01 10.76 2.45
C TRP A 3 8.61 10.78 1.85
N ASN A 4 8.28 11.72 0.96
CA ASN A 4 6.97 11.75 0.30
C ASN A 4 6.88 10.57 -0.67
N VAL A 5 7.91 10.38 -1.49
CA VAL A 5 8.00 9.26 -2.42
C VAL A 5 7.97 7.92 -1.67
N PHE A 6 8.64 7.84 -0.52
CA PHE A 6 8.57 6.64 0.33
C PHE A 6 7.14 6.35 0.82
N GLN A 7 6.37 7.38 1.20
CA GLN A 7 4.97 7.19 1.57
C GLN A 7 4.12 6.74 0.38
N ASP A 8 4.36 7.29 -0.81
CA ASP A 8 3.65 6.89 -2.03
C ASP A 8 3.95 5.41 -2.37
N VAL A 9 5.23 5.01 -2.33
CA VAL A 9 5.64 3.60 -2.49
C VAL A 9 5.01 2.70 -1.43
N ARG A 10 4.92 3.15 -0.18
CA ARG A 10 4.29 2.39 0.92
C ARG A 10 2.79 2.21 0.71
N GLU A 11 2.12 3.25 0.24
CA GLU A 11 0.69 3.23 -0.06
C GLU A 11 0.39 2.31 -1.24
N ALA A 12 1.25 2.33 -2.26
CA ALA A 12 1.16 1.50 -3.48
C ALA A 12 1.82 0.11 -3.37
N ARG A 13 2.26 -0.31 -2.18
CA ARG A 13 3.14 -1.49 -2.01
C ARG A 13 2.62 -2.78 -2.64
N GLU A 14 1.31 -3.02 -2.56
CA GLU A 14 0.68 -4.23 -3.08
C GLU A 14 0.71 -4.24 -4.62
N LEU A 15 0.46 -3.10 -5.26
CA LEU A 15 0.55 -2.95 -6.71
C LEU A 15 1.99 -3.09 -7.22
N LEU A 16 2.95 -2.65 -6.41
CA LEU A 16 4.38 -2.74 -6.71
C LEU A 16 4.97 -4.13 -6.43
N GLY A 17 4.22 -5.06 -5.81
CA GLY A 17 4.74 -6.36 -5.36
C GLY A 17 5.69 -6.27 -4.16
N ALA A 18 5.73 -5.13 -3.49
CA ALA A 18 6.61 -4.88 -2.35
C ALA A 18 6.00 -5.41 -1.04
N THR A 19 6.87 -5.86 -0.13
CA THR A 19 6.49 -6.37 1.19
C THR A 19 6.77 -5.34 2.28
N ASP A 20 6.06 -5.37 3.40
CA ASP A 20 6.34 -4.47 4.53
C ASP A 20 7.80 -4.58 5.03
N ARG A 21 8.34 -5.80 4.99
CA ARG A 21 9.72 -6.09 5.37
C ARG A 21 10.73 -5.50 4.37
N SER A 22 10.44 -5.54 3.07
CA SER A 22 11.30 -4.88 2.07
C SER A 22 11.21 -3.35 2.17
N LEU A 23 10.04 -2.79 2.44
CA LEU A 23 9.90 -1.35 2.68
C LEU A 23 10.62 -0.87 3.95
N SER A 24 10.72 -1.72 4.98
CA SER A 24 11.55 -1.42 6.16
C SER A 24 13.03 -1.27 5.78
N ILE A 25 13.52 -2.08 4.83
CA ILE A 25 14.87 -1.95 4.30
C ILE A 25 15.02 -0.69 3.44
N LEU A 26 14.04 -0.39 2.58
CA LEU A 26 14.06 0.84 1.78
C LEU A 26 14.11 2.09 2.66
N ASN A 27 13.31 2.12 3.73
CA ASN A 27 13.34 3.18 4.75
C ASN A 27 14.73 3.33 5.37
N ALA A 28 15.35 2.19 5.74
CA ALA A 28 16.71 2.17 6.27
C ALA A 28 17.72 2.70 5.24
N LEU A 29 17.65 2.28 3.97
CA LEU A 29 18.53 2.76 2.89
C LEU A 29 18.40 4.28 2.69
N LEU A 30 17.18 4.82 2.64
CA LEU A 30 16.91 6.26 2.50
C LEU A 30 17.47 7.08 3.67
N SER A 31 17.57 6.48 4.86
CA SER A 31 18.17 7.12 6.05
C SER A 31 19.70 7.25 5.98
N PHE A 32 20.38 6.47 5.13
CA PHE A 32 21.82 6.62 4.91
C PHE A 32 22.17 7.76 3.95
N HIS A 33 21.19 8.28 3.21
CA HIS A 33 21.38 9.47 2.40
C HIS A 33 21.18 10.73 3.28
N PRO A 34 22.17 11.61 3.45
CA PRO A 34 22.08 12.74 4.37
C PRO A 34 21.06 13.78 3.91
N GLU A 35 20.96 14.04 2.61
CA GLU A 35 20.02 15.03 2.08
C GLU A 35 18.59 14.46 1.98
N THR A 36 17.62 15.30 2.30
CA THR A 36 16.17 15.05 2.20
C THR A 36 15.63 15.25 0.78
N THR A 37 16.34 16.03 -0.03
CA THR A 37 16.12 16.17 -1.47
C THR A 37 17.05 15.21 -2.18
N LEU A 38 16.49 14.30 -2.99
CA LEU A 38 17.27 13.46 -3.87
C LEU A 38 17.30 14.17 -5.23
N SER A 39 18.44 14.77 -5.56
CA SER A 39 18.67 15.49 -6.80
C SER A 39 19.20 14.51 -7.85
N GLY A 40 18.60 14.47 -9.05
CA GLY A 40 19.02 13.55 -10.12
C GLY A 40 20.43 13.78 -10.69
N GLY A 41 21.16 14.80 -10.21
CA GLY A 41 22.51 15.14 -10.66
C GLY A 41 23.66 14.49 -9.88
N GLY A 42 23.38 13.77 -8.78
CA GLY A 42 24.40 13.06 -7.97
C GLY A 42 24.24 11.54 -8.00
N GLU A 43 25.32 10.80 -7.76
CA GLU A 43 25.22 9.36 -7.50
C GLU A 43 24.41 9.13 -6.22
N LEU A 44 23.14 8.76 -6.35
CA LEU A 44 22.23 8.43 -5.24
C LEU A 44 22.53 7.03 -4.67
N ILE A 45 23.81 6.75 -4.42
CA ILE A 45 24.29 5.43 -4.04
C ILE A 45 24.62 5.43 -2.55
N VAL A 46 24.09 4.45 -1.82
CA VAL A 46 24.39 4.23 -0.40
C VAL A 46 25.07 2.88 -0.20
N TRP A 47 26.05 2.81 0.69
CA TRP A 47 26.85 1.60 0.94
C TRP A 47 26.90 1.20 2.42
N PRO A 48 25.75 1.00 3.10
CA PRO A 48 25.77 0.54 4.48
C PRO A 48 26.34 -0.88 4.59
N SER A 49 27.04 -1.15 5.70
CA SER A 49 27.38 -2.54 6.06
C SER A 49 26.09 -3.33 6.32
N ASN A 50 26.12 -4.65 6.15
CA ASN A 50 24.95 -5.49 6.46
C ASN A 50 24.52 -5.35 7.93
N GLU A 51 25.46 -5.15 8.84
CA GLU A 51 25.19 -4.91 10.27
C GLU A 51 24.48 -3.56 10.49
N GLN A 52 24.96 -2.49 9.86
CA GLN A 52 24.33 -1.17 9.95
C GLN A 52 22.92 -1.17 9.35
N LEU A 53 22.76 -1.85 8.21
CA LEU A 53 21.47 -1.98 7.55
C LEU A 53 20.50 -2.82 8.39
N ALA A 54 20.97 -3.94 8.95
CA ALA A 54 20.18 -4.78 9.84
C ALA A 54 19.75 -4.01 11.11
N ALA A 55 20.66 -3.25 11.73
CA ALA A 55 20.37 -2.45 12.91
C ALA A 55 19.23 -1.45 12.67
N ARG A 56 19.22 -0.77 11.51
CA ARG A 56 18.14 0.16 11.13
C ARG A 56 16.88 -0.51 10.60
N ALA A 57 16.98 -1.76 10.13
CA ALA A 57 15.86 -2.58 9.69
C ALA A 57 15.29 -3.46 10.81
N ASN A 58 15.25 -2.94 12.05
CA ASN A 58 14.73 -3.62 13.25
C ASN A 58 15.44 -4.94 13.58
N GLY A 59 16.76 -4.99 13.45
CA GLY A 59 17.57 -6.17 13.80
C GLY A 59 17.37 -7.36 12.84
N MET A 60 16.99 -7.09 11.59
CA MET A 60 16.66 -8.14 10.62
C MET A 60 17.85 -9.09 10.39
N PRO A 61 17.66 -10.43 10.48
CA PRO A 61 18.72 -11.39 10.18
C PRO A 61 19.25 -11.26 8.75
N ALA A 62 20.55 -11.54 8.55
CA ALA A 62 21.21 -11.33 7.26
C ALA A 62 20.60 -12.13 6.09
N THR A 63 20.04 -13.31 6.34
CA THR A 63 19.33 -14.13 5.34
C THR A 63 18.05 -13.45 4.88
N THR A 64 17.23 -13.00 5.84
CA THR A 64 15.99 -12.23 5.61
C THR A 64 16.29 -10.91 4.91
N LEU A 65 17.37 -10.23 5.31
CA LEU A 65 17.82 -8.98 4.70
C LEU A 65 18.12 -9.18 3.20
N ARG A 66 18.91 -10.20 2.84
CA ARG A 66 19.21 -10.52 1.43
C ARG A 66 17.95 -10.84 0.61
N ARG A 67 17.02 -11.61 1.19
CA ARG A 67 15.74 -11.94 0.53
C ARG A 67 14.93 -10.68 0.22
N HIS A 68 14.77 -9.77 1.18
CA HIS A 68 13.95 -8.58 0.98
C HIS A 68 14.66 -7.48 0.20
N ILE A 69 16.01 -7.48 0.15
CA ILE A 69 16.76 -6.70 -0.83
C ILE A 69 16.45 -7.18 -2.25
N ALA A 70 16.43 -8.49 -2.50
CA ALA A 70 16.05 -9.02 -3.81
C ALA A 70 14.65 -8.54 -4.21
N VAL A 71 13.68 -8.58 -3.28
CA VAL A 71 12.34 -8.01 -3.52
C VAL A 71 12.40 -6.52 -3.93
N LEU A 72 13.22 -5.69 -3.27
CA LEU A 72 13.36 -4.28 -3.68
C LEU A 72 13.94 -4.12 -5.09
N VAL A 73 14.85 -5.01 -5.48
CA VAL A 73 15.43 -5.02 -6.83
C VAL A 73 14.40 -5.49 -7.86
N ASP A 74 13.65 -6.55 -7.56
CA ASP A 74 12.60 -7.11 -8.43
C ASP A 74 11.46 -6.10 -8.65
N CYS A 75 11.10 -5.31 -7.62
CA CYS A 75 10.14 -4.20 -7.73
C CYS A 75 10.71 -2.98 -8.49
N GLY A 76 12.00 -2.98 -8.83
CA GLY A 76 12.70 -1.85 -9.45
C GLY A 76 12.77 -0.61 -8.55
N LEU A 77 12.74 -0.80 -7.24
CA LEU A 77 12.84 0.29 -6.24
C LEU A 77 14.30 0.64 -5.92
N VAL A 78 15.21 -0.34 -6.08
CA VAL A 78 16.64 -0.19 -5.80
C VAL A 78 17.42 -0.95 -6.87
N ILE A 79 18.53 -0.37 -7.33
CA ILE A 79 19.48 -1.11 -8.17
C ILE A 79 20.66 -1.55 -7.30
N ARG A 80 21.00 -2.83 -7.37
CA ARG A 80 22.14 -3.38 -6.65
C ARG A 80 23.40 -3.29 -7.53
N ARG A 81 24.39 -2.51 -7.09
CA ARG A 81 25.71 -2.41 -7.73
C ARG A 81 26.71 -3.27 -6.95
N ASP A 82 26.86 -4.52 -7.34
CA ASP A 82 27.83 -5.44 -6.72
C ASP A 82 29.25 -5.19 -7.23
N SER A 83 30.25 -5.36 -6.35
CA SER A 83 31.66 -5.33 -6.71
C SER A 83 32.11 -6.70 -7.25
N PRO A 84 32.98 -6.75 -8.29
CA PRO A 84 33.54 -8.00 -8.82
C PRO A 84 34.23 -8.89 -7.78
N ASN A 85 34.67 -8.32 -6.65
CA ASN A 85 35.39 -9.03 -5.58
C ASN A 85 34.53 -9.35 -4.34
N GLY A 86 33.21 -9.17 -4.39
CA GLY A 86 32.30 -9.53 -3.28
C GLY A 86 32.47 -8.69 -2.00
N LYS A 87 33.22 -7.58 -2.07
CA LYS A 87 33.52 -6.67 -0.96
C LYS A 87 32.99 -5.26 -1.26
N ARG A 88 32.17 -4.71 -0.36
CA ARG A 88 31.58 -3.37 -0.47
C ARG A 88 32.56 -2.33 0.06
N PHE A 89 33.36 -1.72 -0.81
CA PHE A 89 34.24 -0.61 -0.48
C PHE A 89 34.10 0.50 -1.52
N ALA A 90 34.10 1.76 -1.08
CA ALA A 90 34.35 2.89 -1.97
C ALA A 90 35.87 2.96 -2.22
N ARG A 91 36.29 2.87 -3.49
CA ARG A 91 37.70 3.13 -3.85
C ARG A 91 37.83 4.64 -4.05
N LYS A 92 38.50 5.32 -3.13
CA LYS A 92 38.98 6.69 -3.38
C LYS A 92 40.15 6.59 -4.36
N GLY A 93 40.02 7.22 -5.52
CA GLY A 93 41.14 7.38 -6.45
C GLY A 93 42.27 8.19 -5.82
N ARG A 94 43.45 8.21 -6.46
CA ARG A 94 44.64 8.95 -5.97
C ARG A 94 44.42 10.47 -5.75
N GLY A 95 43.31 11.03 -6.23
CA GLY A 95 42.91 12.43 -6.05
C GLY A 95 41.74 12.66 -5.07
N GLY A 96 41.26 11.65 -4.35
CA GLY A 96 40.14 11.81 -3.41
C GLY A 96 38.74 11.74 -4.03
N GLU A 97 38.62 11.64 -5.36
CA GLU A 97 37.35 11.39 -6.04
C GLU A 97 36.96 9.90 -5.97
N VAL A 98 35.67 9.64 -5.83
CA VAL A 98 35.09 8.29 -5.81
C VAL A 98 35.06 7.76 -7.24
N GLU A 99 35.93 6.81 -7.55
CA GLU A 99 36.10 6.32 -8.93
C GLU A 99 35.07 5.23 -9.30
N GLN A 100 34.45 4.57 -8.31
CA GLN A 100 33.43 3.52 -8.46
C GLN A 100 32.65 3.33 -7.15
N ALA A 101 31.31 3.44 -7.20
CA ALA A 101 30.43 3.25 -6.05
C ALA A 101 29.74 1.87 -6.09
N TYR A 102 30.16 0.97 -5.19
CA TYR A 102 29.58 -0.36 -4.99
C TYR A 102 28.62 -0.35 -3.79
N GLY A 103 27.31 -0.44 -4.05
CA GLY A 103 26.26 -0.23 -3.06
C GLY A 103 24.84 -0.39 -3.62
N PHE A 104 23.90 0.35 -3.05
CA PHE A 104 22.50 0.41 -3.48
C PHE A 104 22.23 1.76 -4.12
N ASP A 105 21.85 1.74 -5.38
CA ASP A 105 21.48 2.91 -6.16
C ASP A 105 19.98 3.19 -6.01
N LEU A 106 19.67 4.37 -5.48
CA LEU A 106 18.34 4.86 -5.17
C LEU A 106 17.78 5.78 -6.27
N SER A 107 18.48 5.93 -7.40
CA SER A 107 17.99 6.68 -8.56
C SER A 107 16.59 6.26 -9.04
N PRO A 108 16.15 4.97 -8.98
CA PRO A 108 14.79 4.62 -9.38
C PRO A 108 13.72 5.33 -8.54
N ILE A 109 14.00 5.65 -7.27
CA ILE A 109 13.05 6.34 -6.39
C ILE A 109 12.75 7.74 -6.91
N VAL A 110 13.74 8.44 -7.47
CA VAL A 110 13.56 9.78 -8.02
C VAL A 110 12.99 9.72 -9.43
N ALA A 111 13.56 8.85 -10.27
CA ALA A 111 13.16 8.73 -11.67
C ALA A 111 11.70 8.34 -11.84
N ARG A 112 11.17 7.51 -10.93
CA ARG A 112 9.79 6.99 -10.96
C ARG A 112 8.88 7.66 -9.92
N ALA A 113 9.28 8.80 -9.37
CA ALA A 113 8.54 9.45 -8.28
C ALA A 113 7.08 9.76 -8.67
N GLU A 114 6.83 10.24 -9.90
CA GLU A 114 5.48 10.53 -10.36
C GLU A 114 4.65 9.26 -10.58
N GLU A 115 5.24 8.19 -11.12
CA GLU A 115 4.59 6.89 -11.25
C GLU A 115 4.12 6.35 -9.90
N PHE A 116 4.98 6.41 -8.86
CA PHE A 116 4.59 5.97 -7.52
C PHE A 116 3.46 6.81 -6.94
N LYS A 117 3.48 8.12 -7.18
CA LYS A 117 2.42 9.03 -6.75
C LYS A 117 1.09 8.72 -7.43
N GLU A 118 1.07 8.46 -8.73
CA GLU A 118 -0.13 8.05 -9.47
C GLU A 118 -0.72 6.74 -8.92
N LEU A 119 0.13 5.74 -8.68
CA LEU A 119 -0.28 4.48 -8.05
C LEU A 119 -0.84 4.71 -6.64
N ALA A 120 -0.18 5.52 -5.82
CA ALA A 120 -0.64 5.86 -4.48
C ALA A 120 -1.98 6.61 -4.50
N ASP A 121 -2.18 7.53 -5.43
CA ASP A 121 -3.44 8.25 -5.63
C ASP A 121 -4.56 7.31 -6.09
N ALA A 122 -4.27 6.33 -6.94
CA ALA A 122 -5.24 5.29 -7.31
C ALA A 122 -5.67 4.45 -6.11
N VAL A 123 -4.72 3.98 -5.29
CA VAL A 123 -5.01 3.21 -4.06
C VAL A 123 -5.82 4.05 -3.06
N ARG A 124 -5.45 5.32 -2.85
CA ARG A 124 -6.18 6.23 -1.96
C ARG A 124 -7.60 6.48 -2.43
N ARG A 125 -7.80 6.66 -3.74
CA ARG A 125 -9.14 6.82 -4.34
C ARG A 125 -9.99 5.57 -4.12
N GLU A 126 -9.46 4.38 -4.38
CA GLU A 126 -10.20 3.13 -4.19
C GLU A 126 -10.54 2.89 -2.72
N LYS A 127 -9.60 3.10 -1.78
CA LYS A 127 -9.86 3.00 -0.34
C LYS A 127 -10.94 3.99 0.13
N LYS A 128 -10.93 5.20 -0.42
CA LYS A 128 -11.96 6.22 -0.11
C LYS A 128 -13.32 5.78 -0.65
N ALA A 129 -13.39 5.34 -1.91
CA ALA A 129 -14.62 4.85 -2.52
C ALA A 129 -15.19 3.65 -1.74
N PHE A 130 -14.34 2.70 -1.36
CA PHE A 130 -14.76 1.55 -0.55
C PHE A 130 -15.31 1.95 0.82
N ARG A 131 -14.68 2.94 1.47
CA ARG A 131 -15.17 3.47 2.76
C ARG A 131 -16.56 4.10 2.62
N VAL A 132 -16.76 4.91 1.57
CA VAL A 132 -18.04 5.57 1.28
C VAL A 132 -19.13 4.52 1.00
N ALA A 133 -18.85 3.54 0.14
CA ALA A 133 -19.80 2.47 -0.17
C ALA A 133 -20.18 1.66 1.08
N LYS A 134 -19.20 1.35 1.94
CA LYS A 134 -19.44 0.62 3.20
C LYS A 134 -20.24 1.44 4.22
N GLU A 135 -20.02 2.75 4.27
CA GLU A 135 -20.80 3.66 5.11
C GLU A 135 -22.25 3.73 4.63
N GLN A 136 -22.48 3.93 3.33
CA GLN A 136 -23.81 3.90 2.71
C GLN A 136 -24.53 2.58 2.98
N PHE A 137 -23.84 1.45 2.78
CA PHE A 137 -24.38 0.13 3.10
C PHE A 137 -24.81 0.02 4.57
N THR A 138 -23.98 0.51 5.49
CA THR A 138 -24.27 0.47 6.93
C THR A 138 -25.49 1.32 7.29
N ILE A 139 -25.61 2.51 6.70
CA ILE A 139 -26.74 3.42 6.90
C ILE A 139 -28.02 2.77 6.35
N LEU A 140 -27.98 2.31 5.09
CA LEU A 140 -29.12 1.69 4.42
C LEU A 140 -29.62 0.48 5.22
N ARG A 141 -28.72 -0.44 5.58
CA ARG A 141 -29.04 -1.63 6.38
C ARG A 141 -29.76 -1.26 7.68
N ARG A 142 -29.27 -0.25 8.41
CA ARG A 142 -29.91 0.22 9.64
C ARG A 142 -31.27 0.88 9.38
N GLY A 143 -31.40 1.62 8.29
CA GLY A 143 -32.65 2.23 7.86
C GLY A 143 -33.72 1.18 7.57
N ILE A 144 -33.38 0.15 6.79
CA ILE A 144 -34.30 -0.93 6.41
C ILE A 144 -34.80 -1.69 7.64
N VAL A 145 -33.90 -2.07 8.55
CA VAL A 145 -34.28 -2.77 9.78
C VAL A 145 -35.27 -1.92 10.59
N LYS A 146 -35.01 -0.62 10.75
CA LYS A 146 -35.93 0.28 11.45
C LYS A 146 -37.28 0.46 10.74
N LEU A 147 -37.28 0.52 9.40
CA LEU A 147 -38.51 0.62 8.61
C LEU A 147 -39.39 -0.63 8.80
N ILE A 148 -38.78 -1.81 8.75
CA ILE A 148 -39.48 -3.08 9.01
C ILE A 148 -40.05 -3.09 10.44
N GLU A 149 -39.23 -2.76 11.43
CA GLU A 149 -39.66 -2.71 12.84
C GLU A 149 -40.84 -1.75 13.05
N LEU A 150 -40.77 -0.55 12.45
CA LEU A 150 -41.83 0.45 12.54
C LEU A 150 -43.10 0.00 11.83
N GLY A 151 -42.98 -0.53 10.60
CA GLY A 151 -44.11 -1.00 9.81
C GLY A 151 -44.91 -2.11 10.51
N ILE A 152 -44.20 -3.03 11.16
CA ILE A 152 -44.80 -4.09 11.98
C ILE A 152 -45.47 -3.49 13.23
N THR A 153 -44.79 -2.60 13.95
CA THR A 153 -45.27 -2.02 15.22
C THR A 153 -46.51 -1.15 15.01
N GLU A 154 -46.47 -0.27 14.02
CA GLU A 154 -47.55 0.67 13.67
C GLU A 154 -48.66 0.01 12.81
N ARG A 155 -48.53 -1.28 12.49
CA ARG A 155 -49.46 -2.05 11.66
C ARG A 155 -49.76 -1.38 10.31
N VAL A 156 -48.73 -0.78 9.70
CA VAL A 156 -48.85 -0.17 8.38
C VAL A 156 -49.19 -1.27 7.37
N PRO A 157 -50.17 -1.09 6.47
CA PRO A 157 -50.45 -2.06 5.42
C PRO A 157 -49.22 -2.29 4.53
N GLY A 158 -48.76 -3.54 4.44
CA GLY A 158 -47.59 -3.92 3.66
C GLY A 158 -47.14 -5.36 3.91
N ASN A 159 -46.42 -5.95 2.96
CA ASN A 159 -45.85 -7.29 3.14
C ASN A 159 -44.47 -7.23 3.80
N TRP A 160 -44.46 -6.81 5.07
CA TRP A 160 -43.23 -6.64 5.86
C TRP A 160 -42.42 -7.94 6.00
N VAL A 161 -43.09 -9.10 6.00
CA VAL A 161 -42.46 -10.42 6.04
C VAL A 161 -41.61 -10.65 4.79
N ARG A 162 -42.16 -10.40 3.59
CA ARG A 162 -41.42 -10.51 2.32
C ARG A 162 -40.24 -9.54 2.27
N ILE A 163 -40.43 -8.30 2.72
CA ILE A 163 -39.34 -7.30 2.77
C ILE A 163 -38.21 -7.79 3.70
N GLN A 164 -38.56 -8.34 4.86
CA GLN A 164 -37.60 -8.89 5.82
C GLN A 164 -36.84 -10.11 5.26
N GLU A 165 -37.52 -11.03 4.58
CA GLU A 165 -36.92 -12.21 3.95
C GLU A 165 -35.93 -11.81 2.84
N SER A 166 -36.34 -10.91 1.94
CA SER A 166 -35.48 -10.40 0.86
C SER A 166 -34.23 -9.69 1.42
N TYR A 167 -34.41 -8.86 2.46
CA TYR A 167 -33.31 -8.22 3.17
C TYR A 167 -32.32 -9.24 3.75
N GLN A 168 -32.82 -10.28 4.44
CA GLN A 168 -31.97 -11.32 5.05
C GLN A 168 -31.20 -12.11 3.99
N ALA A 169 -31.83 -12.45 2.87
CA ALA A 169 -31.20 -13.16 1.76
C ALA A 169 -30.01 -12.36 1.19
N LEU A 170 -30.19 -11.06 0.94
CA LEU A 170 -29.12 -10.20 0.41
C LEU A 170 -27.95 -10.03 1.40
N VAL A 171 -28.25 -9.76 2.67
CA VAL A 171 -27.20 -9.49 3.66
C VAL A 171 -26.44 -10.76 4.05
N SER A 172 -27.10 -11.92 4.09
CA SER A 172 -26.45 -13.20 4.42
C SER A 172 -25.52 -13.71 3.31
N GLY A 173 -25.73 -13.27 2.06
CA GLY A 173 -24.86 -13.59 0.92
C GLY A 173 -23.53 -12.84 0.91
N LEU A 174 -23.35 -11.82 1.75
CA LEU A 174 -22.13 -11.01 1.74
C LEU A 174 -20.96 -11.68 2.49
N PRO A 175 -19.79 -11.84 1.85
CA PRO A 175 -18.60 -12.31 2.54
C PRO A 175 -18.08 -11.25 3.53
N ARG A 176 -17.36 -11.70 4.56
CA ARG A 176 -16.75 -10.82 5.59
C ARG A 176 -15.84 -9.73 5.00
N SER A 177 -15.19 -10.03 3.87
CA SER A 177 -14.37 -9.09 3.11
C SER A 177 -14.91 -9.01 1.68
N ALA A 178 -16.05 -8.35 1.52
CA ALA A 178 -16.64 -8.11 0.22
C ALA A 178 -15.87 -7.02 -0.54
N PRO A 179 -15.60 -7.21 -1.86
CA PRO A 179 -15.05 -6.16 -2.69
C PRO A 179 -16.05 -5.00 -2.84
N ARG A 180 -15.55 -3.80 -3.17
CA ARG A 180 -16.38 -2.60 -3.30
C ARG A 180 -17.59 -2.80 -4.21
N GLN A 181 -17.37 -3.40 -5.39
CA GLN A 181 -18.42 -3.61 -6.37
C GLN A 181 -19.60 -4.41 -5.78
N LEU A 182 -19.31 -5.51 -5.09
CA LEU A 182 -20.35 -6.33 -4.48
C LEU A 182 -21.11 -5.58 -3.37
N VAL A 183 -20.43 -4.70 -2.61
CA VAL A 183 -21.09 -3.86 -1.61
C VAL A 183 -22.03 -2.85 -2.28
N GLU A 184 -21.59 -2.24 -3.38
CA GLU A 184 -22.41 -1.29 -4.16
C GLU A 184 -23.61 -1.98 -4.81
N ASP A 185 -23.43 -3.18 -5.39
CA ASP A 185 -24.50 -3.95 -6.01
C ASP A 185 -25.57 -4.31 -4.98
N VAL A 186 -25.17 -4.81 -3.80
CA VAL A 186 -26.12 -5.11 -2.71
C VAL A 186 -26.81 -3.84 -2.19
N CYS A 187 -26.14 -2.69 -2.18
CA CYS A 187 -26.80 -1.42 -1.86
C CYS A 187 -27.92 -1.10 -2.87
N VAL A 188 -27.72 -1.33 -4.16
CA VAL A 188 -28.74 -1.12 -5.19
C VAL A 188 -29.94 -2.04 -4.96
N ASP A 189 -29.68 -3.33 -4.72
CA ASP A 189 -30.74 -4.32 -4.46
C ASP A 189 -31.54 -3.99 -3.20
N LEU A 190 -30.87 -3.54 -2.13
CA LEU A 190 -31.51 -3.11 -0.89
C LEU A 190 -32.40 -1.87 -1.08
N HIS A 191 -32.01 -0.93 -1.95
CA HIS A 191 -32.89 0.22 -2.27
C HIS A 191 -34.13 -0.22 -3.06
N ALA A 192 -34.00 -1.20 -3.96
CA ALA A 192 -35.12 -1.71 -4.74
C ALA A 192 -36.20 -2.33 -3.84
N ILE A 193 -35.81 -3.11 -2.83
CA ILE A 193 -36.76 -3.74 -1.89
C ILE A 193 -37.56 -2.71 -1.07
N CYS A 194 -36.99 -1.53 -0.80
CA CYS A 194 -37.71 -0.48 -0.08
C CYS A 194 -38.62 0.38 -0.95
N SER A 195 -38.54 0.22 -2.27
CA SER A 195 -39.33 0.98 -3.24
C SER A 195 -40.53 0.20 -3.77
N GLU A 196 -40.67 -1.08 -3.39
CA GLU A 196 -41.84 -1.95 -3.62
C GLU A 196 -42.90 -1.78 -2.52
#